data_AF-A0A965R8G1-F1
#
_entry.id   AF-A0A965R8G1-F1
#
_cell.length_a   1.000
_cell.length_b   1.000
_cell.length_c   1.000
_cell.angle_alpha   90.00
_cell.angle_beta   90.00
_cell.angle_gamma   90.00
#
_symmetry.space_group_name_H-M   'P 1'
#
loop_
_entity.id
_entity.type
_entity.pdbx_description
1 polymer ?
#
loop_
_entity_poly.entity_id
_entity_poly.type
_entity_poly.pdbx_seq_one_letter_code
_entity_poly.pdbx_strand_id
1 'polypeptide(L)'
;MTGWKGKEKGEAEHIAKILRCLQREELMNYTQLFPSVENMSRWIIEVSPPRSNAYQKAVFYLNKPELLHIMDTSIRNARKKEFNKMLHKAENIGLHWSKTILLNYELERMKKTRDTVLEKIAPERFLGYVFVKDQVTDSVYCFTVSDLQMIKGNWYGGYLKNLFKAETKAEYELQRMVEEKFYAKLAHHKTDSVNLVIDSLDDSRNDFIVARKYYEGTLDGYIPIELYIRYIKDTCAEDVCRYEALYKFGDNEDFISLRVSKKEKEWTFREDKYNAFMQLTLGKIKYTGIWNDPAEHIKYKAVLTELEELPEETKDLDAELDQAIVERMQAIANGEEPDKDIEIENADSSEKSQEQTEPKKEIKSEVAPIKDKKEEKKKKEENEKEKKKDKPKKERKEPTLIDDGL
;
A
#
# COMPACT_ATOMS: atom_id res chain seq x y z
N MET A 1 0.50 -24.07 2.23
CA MET A 1 1.87 -24.42 2.66
C MET A 1 2.77 -24.54 1.45
N THR A 2 3.58 -23.51 1.19
CA THR A 2 4.70 -23.55 0.23
C THR A 2 5.84 -22.76 0.86
N GLY A 3 6.63 -23.42 1.71
CA GLY A 3 7.86 -22.84 2.23
C GLY A 3 8.82 -22.62 1.07
N TRP A 4 9.14 -21.37 0.79
CA TRP A 4 10.10 -21.01 -0.25
C TRP A 4 11.49 -21.39 0.28
N LYS A 5 12.10 -22.44 -0.28
CA LYS A 5 13.52 -22.74 -0.05
C LYS A 5 14.33 -21.78 -0.90
N GLY A 6 14.89 -20.75 -0.27
CA GLY A 6 15.60 -19.67 -0.94
C GLY A 6 16.65 -20.15 -1.94
N LYS A 7 16.67 -19.53 -3.12
CA LYS A 7 17.78 -19.66 -4.04
C LYS A 7 18.95 -18.78 -3.57
N GLU A 8 20.09 -19.43 -3.35
CA GLU A 8 21.47 -18.94 -3.46
C GLU A 8 21.97 -17.88 -2.46
N LYS A 9 22.62 -18.35 -1.38
CA LYS A 9 23.66 -17.73 -0.52
C LYS A 9 23.40 -16.37 0.16
N GLY A 10 22.75 -15.41 -0.49
CA GLY A 10 22.64 -14.03 -0.02
C GLY A 10 21.72 -13.83 1.19
N GLU A 11 20.55 -14.49 1.21
CA GLU A 11 19.60 -14.36 2.32
C GLU A 11 20.18 -14.91 3.63
N ALA A 12 20.81 -16.09 3.56
CA ALA A 12 21.39 -16.77 4.71
C ALA A 12 22.57 -15.96 5.26
N GLU A 13 23.36 -15.36 4.36
CA GLU A 13 24.44 -14.46 4.75
C GLU A 13 23.89 -13.21 5.45
N HIS A 14 22.77 -12.64 4.98
CA HIS A 14 22.13 -11.48 5.59
C HIS A 14 21.58 -11.79 6.98
N ILE A 15 20.85 -12.90 7.14
CA ILE A 15 20.39 -13.39 8.45
C ILE A 15 21.59 -13.63 9.39
N ALA A 16 22.67 -14.24 8.88
CA ALA A 16 23.88 -14.44 9.66
C ALA A 16 24.58 -13.13 10.06
N LYS A 17 24.50 -12.07 9.24
CA LYS A 17 24.99 -10.72 9.58
C LYS A 17 24.16 -10.12 10.71
N ILE A 18 22.83 -10.22 10.64
CA ILE A 18 21.92 -9.75 11.70
C ILE A 18 22.26 -10.47 13.01
N LEU A 19 22.37 -11.80 12.99
CA LEU A 19 22.71 -12.59 14.16
C LEU A 19 24.08 -12.21 14.73
N ARG A 20 25.10 -12.03 13.87
CA ARG A 20 26.43 -11.58 14.32
C ARG A 20 26.38 -10.22 15.00
N CYS A 21 25.56 -9.30 14.50
CA CYS A 21 25.37 -7.99 15.15
C CYS A 21 24.83 -8.18 16.57
N LEU A 22 23.82 -9.03 16.76
CA LEU A 22 23.28 -9.34 18.10
C LEU A 22 24.32 -10.02 19.00
N GLN A 23 25.01 -11.04 18.50
CA GLN A 23 26.02 -11.80 19.24
C GLN A 23 27.18 -10.95 19.77
N ARG A 24 27.54 -9.89 19.03
CA ARG A 24 28.66 -9.00 19.36
C ARG A 24 28.22 -7.62 19.83
N GLU A 25 26.91 -7.40 19.92
CA GLU A 25 26.31 -6.10 20.22
C GLU A 25 26.82 -4.97 19.30
N GLU A 26 27.10 -5.31 18.03
CA GLU A 26 27.65 -4.40 17.01
C GLU A 26 26.54 -3.52 16.40
N LEU A 27 26.04 -2.59 17.21
CA LEU A 27 25.00 -1.64 16.87
C LEU A 27 25.23 -0.91 15.54
N MET A 28 26.46 -0.44 15.32
CA MET A 28 26.81 0.32 14.11
C MET A 28 26.72 -0.55 12.85
N ASN A 29 27.14 -1.81 12.93
CA ASN A 29 27.05 -2.74 11.80
C ASN A 29 25.60 -3.10 11.50
N TYR A 30 24.74 -3.25 12.52
CA TYR A 30 23.31 -3.44 12.32
C TYR A 30 22.69 -2.26 11.55
N THR A 31 23.03 -1.01 11.90
CA THR A 31 22.47 0.15 11.17
C THR A 31 22.89 0.23 9.70
N GLN A 32 24.00 -0.42 9.32
CA GLN A 32 24.48 -0.46 7.93
C GLN A 32 23.78 -1.53 7.08
N LEU A 33 22.94 -2.38 7.67
CA LEU A 33 22.12 -3.35 6.93
C LEU A 33 20.94 -2.69 6.21
N PHE A 34 20.67 -1.42 6.51
CA PHE A 34 19.59 -0.62 5.92
C PHE A 34 20.15 0.28 4.82
N PRO A 35 19.38 0.55 3.76
CA PRO A 35 19.81 1.44 2.69
C PRO A 35 19.88 2.88 3.22
N SER A 36 20.84 3.66 2.73
CA SER A 36 20.90 5.09 2.98
C SER A 36 19.77 5.82 2.27
N VAL A 37 19.38 6.99 2.79
CA VAL A 37 18.37 7.86 2.16
C VAL A 37 18.79 8.26 0.75
N GLU A 38 20.09 8.42 0.52
CA GLU A 38 20.64 8.70 -0.81
C GLU A 38 20.37 7.55 -1.80
N ASN A 39 20.63 6.30 -1.39
CA ASN A 39 20.38 5.13 -2.24
C ASN A 39 18.88 4.93 -2.48
N MET A 40 18.05 5.06 -1.44
CA MET A 40 16.60 5.01 -1.58
C MET A 40 16.09 6.09 -2.54
N SER A 41 16.59 7.33 -2.44
CA SER A 41 16.18 8.42 -3.33
C SER A 41 16.53 8.11 -4.79
N ARG A 42 17.72 7.56 -5.07
CA ARG A 42 18.09 7.13 -6.42
C ARG A 42 17.16 6.05 -6.95
N TRP A 43 16.83 5.05 -6.15
CA TRP A 43 15.91 3.98 -6.56
C TRP A 43 14.49 4.50 -6.82
N ILE A 44 14.00 5.43 -5.99
CA ILE A 44 12.70 6.09 -6.21
C ILE A 44 12.67 6.83 -7.55
N ILE A 45 13.71 7.59 -7.87
CA ILE A 45 13.82 8.32 -9.14
C ILE A 45 13.78 7.38 -10.35
N GLU A 46 14.42 6.22 -10.26
CA GLU A 46 14.47 5.24 -11.36
C GLU A 46 13.09 4.64 -11.69
N VAL A 47 12.23 4.44 -10.68
CA VAL A 47 10.96 3.71 -10.85
C VAL A 47 9.72 4.62 -10.88
N SER A 48 9.88 5.89 -10.50
CA SER A 48 8.79 6.84 -10.35
C SER A 48 8.67 7.79 -11.56
N PRO A 49 7.46 8.14 -12.00
CA PRO A 49 7.28 9.14 -13.05
C PRO A 49 7.82 10.52 -12.63
N PRO A 50 8.44 11.32 -13.53
CA PRO A 50 9.04 12.62 -13.17
C PRO A 50 8.09 13.63 -12.52
N ARG A 51 6.78 13.49 -12.74
CA ARG A 51 5.75 14.37 -12.17
C ARG A 51 5.20 13.88 -10.82
N SER A 52 5.54 12.67 -10.37
CA SER A 52 5.00 12.15 -9.11
C SER A 52 5.62 12.84 -7.90
N ASN A 53 4.88 12.86 -6.79
CA ASN A 53 5.35 13.43 -5.53
C ASN A 53 6.61 12.69 -5.03
N ALA A 54 6.62 11.35 -5.14
CA ALA A 54 7.76 10.52 -4.77
C ALA A 54 9.04 10.91 -5.54
N TYR A 55 8.94 11.11 -6.87
CA TYR A 55 10.07 11.55 -7.69
C TYR A 55 10.57 12.93 -7.26
N GLN A 56 9.67 13.91 -7.12
CA GLN A 56 10.04 15.28 -6.75
C GLN A 56 10.70 15.35 -5.38
N LYS A 57 10.18 14.61 -4.38
CA LYS A 57 10.79 14.49 -3.06
C LYS A 57 12.17 13.87 -3.11
N ALA A 58 12.34 12.77 -3.85
CA ALA A 58 13.63 12.10 -3.99
C ALA A 58 14.69 13.03 -4.63
N VAL A 59 14.33 13.76 -5.69
CA VAL A 59 15.21 14.77 -6.31
C VAL A 59 15.54 15.90 -5.32
N PHE A 60 14.56 16.37 -4.56
CA PHE A 60 14.76 17.39 -3.54
C PHE A 60 15.77 16.96 -2.48
N TYR A 61 15.66 15.72 -1.97
CA TYR A 61 16.61 15.19 -1.00
C TYR A 61 18.02 15.07 -1.59
N LEU A 62 18.17 14.57 -2.82
CA LEU A 62 19.49 14.47 -3.46
C LEU A 62 20.16 15.83 -3.69
N ASN A 63 19.38 16.89 -3.87
CA ASN A 63 19.89 18.26 -4.02
C ASN A 63 20.19 18.97 -2.70
N LYS A 64 19.93 18.33 -1.55
CA LYS A 64 20.13 18.88 -0.20
C LYS A 64 20.93 17.92 0.69
N PRO A 65 22.27 17.90 0.57
CA PRO A 65 23.12 16.98 1.33
C PRO A 65 22.93 17.04 2.85
N GLU A 66 22.64 18.22 3.39
CA GLU A 66 22.35 18.42 4.81
C GLU A 66 21.10 17.66 5.27
N LEU A 67 20.05 17.60 4.45
CA LEU A 67 18.84 16.86 4.76
C LEU A 67 19.06 15.36 4.68
N LEU A 68 19.85 14.87 3.73
CA LEU A 68 20.23 13.46 3.66
C LEU A 68 20.91 13.02 4.97
N HIS A 69 21.86 13.82 5.46
CA HIS A 69 22.58 13.52 6.69
C HIS A 69 21.66 13.50 7.93
N ILE A 70 20.73 14.47 8.02
CA ILE A 70 19.75 14.55 9.10
C ILE A 70 18.82 13.32 9.08
N MET A 71 18.29 12.97 7.90
CA MET A 71 17.38 11.84 7.75
C MET A 71 18.07 10.50 8.03
N ASP A 72 19.27 10.28 7.49
CA ASP A 72 20.07 9.08 7.81
C ASP A 72 20.36 8.98 9.30
N THR A 73 20.66 10.10 9.97
CA THR A 73 20.88 10.13 11.42
C THR A 73 19.63 9.77 12.20
N SER A 74 18.47 10.31 11.81
CA SER A 74 17.17 9.98 12.41
C SER A 74 16.85 8.50 12.26
N ILE A 75 16.98 7.95 11.05
CA ILE A 75 16.75 6.53 10.77
C ILE A 75 17.70 5.66 11.60
N ARG A 76 19.01 5.97 11.61
CA ARG A 76 19.98 5.24 12.44
C ARG A 76 19.57 5.25 13.91
N ASN A 77 19.15 6.38 14.46
CA ASN A 77 18.72 6.48 15.86
C ASN A 77 17.49 5.61 16.14
N ALA A 78 16.52 5.56 15.21
CA ALA A 78 15.38 4.66 15.33
C ALA A 78 15.81 3.18 15.33
N ARG A 79 16.69 2.78 14.40
CA ARG A 79 17.24 1.42 14.36
C ARG A 79 18.03 1.06 15.61
N LYS A 80 18.78 2.01 16.16
CA LYS A 80 19.51 1.82 17.42
C LYS A 80 18.57 1.53 18.59
N LYS A 81 17.46 2.27 18.66
CA LYS A 81 16.44 2.07 19.70
C LYS A 81 15.83 0.68 19.61
N GLU A 82 15.50 0.21 18.41
CA GLU A 82 14.97 -1.15 18.20
C GLU A 82 15.98 -2.24 18.58
N PHE A 83 17.24 -2.09 18.16
CA PHE A 83 18.30 -3.03 18.52
C PHE A 83 18.48 -3.14 20.03
N ASN A 84 18.52 -2.01 20.73
CA ASN A 84 18.64 -1.98 22.19
C ASN A 84 17.41 -2.60 22.89
N LYS A 85 16.19 -2.41 22.34
CA LYS A 85 14.99 -3.09 22.84
C LYS A 85 15.12 -4.61 22.72
N MET A 86 15.68 -5.11 21.62
CA MET A 86 15.92 -6.53 21.42
C MET A 86 16.93 -7.08 22.43
N LEU A 87 18.05 -6.37 22.66
CA LEU A 87 19.03 -6.75 23.68
C LEU A 87 18.41 -6.79 25.08
N HIS A 88 17.68 -5.74 25.47
CA HIS A 88 17.02 -5.67 26.77
C HIS A 88 15.95 -6.76 26.94
N LYS A 89 15.20 -7.10 25.88
CA LYS A 89 14.24 -8.22 25.93
C LYS A 89 14.96 -9.55 26.13
N ALA A 90 16.10 -9.76 25.49
CA ALA A 90 16.92 -10.95 25.65
C ALA A 90 17.46 -11.11 27.08
N GLU A 91 17.96 -10.03 27.69
CA GLU A 91 18.39 -10.02 29.10
C GLU A 91 17.25 -10.43 30.04
N ASN A 92 16.06 -9.86 29.84
CA ASN A 92 14.90 -10.16 30.68
C ASN A 92 14.43 -11.61 30.62
N ILE A 93 14.63 -12.29 29.49
CA ILE A 93 14.24 -13.70 29.31
C ILE A 93 15.42 -14.67 29.49
N GLY A 94 16.60 -14.16 29.88
CA GLY A 94 17.80 -14.96 30.14
C GLY A 94 18.50 -15.50 28.89
N LEU A 95 18.32 -14.87 27.72
CA LEU A 95 19.00 -15.25 26.48
C LEU A 95 20.40 -14.62 26.40
N HIS A 96 21.43 -15.45 26.21
CA HIS A 96 22.82 -15.00 26.05
C HIS A 96 23.21 -14.91 24.58
N TRP A 97 23.02 -13.75 23.94
CA TRP A 97 23.32 -13.57 22.50
C TRP A 97 24.71 -14.08 22.11
N SER A 98 25.76 -13.75 22.87
CA SER A 98 27.15 -14.18 22.60
C SER A 98 27.38 -15.70 22.61
N LYS A 99 26.42 -16.48 23.11
CA LYS A 99 26.43 -17.95 23.20
C LYS A 99 25.30 -18.59 22.39
N THR A 100 24.72 -17.85 21.46
CA THR A 100 23.69 -18.39 20.56
C THR A 100 24.29 -19.07 19.33
N ILE A 101 23.63 -20.12 18.85
CA ILE A 101 23.85 -20.72 17.53
C ILE A 101 22.58 -20.63 16.70
N LEU A 102 22.72 -20.33 15.40
CA LEU A 102 21.60 -20.40 14.47
C LEU A 102 21.22 -21.86 14.26
N LEU A 103 19.96 -22.21 14.54
CA LEU A 103 19.43 -23.54 14.23
C LEU A 103 18.82 -23.57 12.82
N ASN A 104 17.90 -22.65 12.56
CA ASN A 104 17.21 -22.54 11.29
C ASN A 104 16.63 -21.12 11.13
N TYR A 105 16.19 -20.78 9.93
CA TYR A 105 15.32 -19.66 9.68
C TYR A 105 14.23 -20.05 8.67
N GLU A 106 13.07 -19.41 8.78
CA GLU A 106 11.96 -19.55 7.83
C GLU A 106 11.61 -18.17 7.27
N LEU A 107 11.46 -18.08 5.95
CA LEU A 107 11.06 -16.83 5.29
C LEU A 107 9.65 -16.96 4.73
N GLU A 108 8.82 -15.99 5.08
CA GLU A 108 7.49 -15.82 4.50
C GLU A 108 7.48 -14.59 3.61
N ARG A 109 7.12 -14.80 2.34
CA ARG A 109 7.00 -13.69 1.41
C ARG A 109 5.87 -12.77 1.87
N MET A 110 6.18 -11.49 2.07
CA MET A 110 5.20 -10.46 2.40
C MET A 110 4.31 -10.22 1.18
N LYS A 111 3.02 -9.93 1.39
CA LYS A 111 2.15 -9.58 0.28
C LYS A 111 2.45 -8.15 -0.16
N LYS A 112 1.91 -7.81 -1.32
CA LYS A 112 2.14 -6.50 -1.92
C LYS A 112 1.47 -5.41 -1.09
N THR A 113 2.15 -4.27 -0.94
CA THR A 113 1.63 -3.07 -0.29
C THR A 113 1.07 -2.08 -1.30
N ARG A 114 0.34 -1.04 -0.82
CA ARG A 114 -0.15 0.06 -1.68
C ARG A 114 0.95 0.85 -2.35
N ASP A 115 2.10 0.92 -1.69
CA ASP A 115 3.24 1.69 -2.14
C ASP A 115 3.82 1.04 -3.40
N THR A 116 3.33 1.47 -4.55
CA THR A 116 3.77 0.94 -5.84
C THR A 116 5.21 1.29 -6.16
N VAL A 117 5.76 2.34 -5.54
CA VAL A 117 7.16 2.69 -5.64
C VAL A 117 7.98 1.63 -4.89
N LEU A 118 7.61 1.31 -3.65
CA LEU A 118 8.22 0.23 -2.89
C LEU A 118 8.12 -1.13 -3.60
N GLU A 119 6.96 -1.47 -4.17
CA GLU A 119 6.77 -2.71 -4.93
C GLU A 119 7.67 -2.81 -6.16
N LYS A 120 8.02 -1.68 -6.78
CA LYS A 120 8.95 -1.64 -7.92
C LYS A 120 10.41 -1.71 -7.47
N ILE A 121 10.77 -1.09 -6.34
CA ILE A 121 12.14 -1.07 -5.80
C ILE A 121 12.49 -2.42 -5.17
N ALA A 122 11.60 -2.96 -4.36
CA ALA A 122 11.75 -4.17 -3.57
C ALA A 122 10.56 -5.12 -3.81
N PRO A 123 10.48 -5.78 -4.98
CA PRO A 123 9.38 -6.71 -5.31
C PRO A 123 9.42 -8.02 -4.50
N GLU A 124 10.56 -8.33 -3.89
CA GLU A 124 10.78 -9.50 -3.06
C GLU A 124 11.07 -9.05 -1.63
N ARG A 125 10.05 -9.18 -0.78
CA ARG A 125 10.08 -8.82 0.62
C ARG A 125 9.65 -10.00 1.47
N PHE A 126 10.29 -10.17 2.61
CA PHE A 126 10.08 -11.32 3.47
C PHE A 126 9.99 -10.92 4.95
N LEU A 127 9.14 -11.63 5.67
CA LEU A 127 9.16 -11.74 7.13
C LEU A 127 9.97 -13.00 7.47
N GLY A 128 11.05 -12.82 8.23
CA GLY A 128 11.89 -13.92 8.69
C GLY A 128 11.54 -14.34 10.12
N TYR A 129 11.46 -15.64 10.35
CA TYR A 129 11.44 -16.27 11.68
C TYR A 129 12.79 -16.92 11.90
N VAL A 130 13.55 -16.45 12.89
CA VAL A 130 14.92 -16.88 13.12
C VAL A 130 15.01 -17.63 14.44
N PHE A 131 15.41 -18.90 14.37
CA PHE A 131 15.52 -19.80 15.51
C PHE A 131 16.96 -19.93 15.96
N VAL A 132 17.21 -19.58 17.22
CA VAL A 132 18.53 -19.65 17.85
C VAL A 132 18.48 -20.52 19.09
N LYS A 133 19.53 -21.32 19.29
CA LYS A 133 19.73 -22.07 20.53
C LYS A 133 20.73 -21.35 21.40
N ASP A 134 20.36 -21.04 22.63
CA ASP A 134 21.29 -20.58 23.65
C ASP A 134 22.06 -21.78 24.21
N GLN A 135 23.38 -21.78 24.06
CA GLN A 135 24.23 -22.86 24.57
C GLN A 135 24.35 -22.89 26.10
N VAL A 136 23.96 -21.80 26.79
CA VAL A 136 24.02 -21.73 28.26
C VAL A 136 22.77 -22.34 28.89
N THR A 137 21.59 -21.95 28.40
CA THR A 137 20.30 -22.36 28.96
C THR A 137 19.70 -23.59 28.25
N ASP A 138 20.36 -24.07 27.19
CA ASP A 138 19.90 -25.14 26.27
C ASP A 138 18.52 -24.86 25.64
N SER A 139 18.02 -23.63 25.77
CA SER A 139 16.69 -23.22 25.31
C SER A 139 16.74 -22.68 23.89
N VAL A 140 15.68 -22.93 23.13
CA VAL A 140 15.51 -22.38 21.78
C VAL A 140 14.63 -21.14 21.84
N TYR A 141 15.06 -20.10 21.16
CA TYR A 141 14.37 -18.83 21.05
C TYR A 141 14.09 -18.52 19.58
N CYS A 142 12.96 -17.86 19.33
CA CYS A 142 12.58 -17.35 18.03
C CYS A 142 12.34 -15.85 18.12
N PHE A 143 12.89 -15.12 17.15
CA PHE A 143 12.59 -13.70 16.92
C PHE A 143 12.22 -13.47 15.47
N THR A 144 11.47 -12.41 15.19
CA THR A 144 11.16 -12.03 13.81
C THR A 144 12.03 -10.91 13.30
N VAL A 145 12.26 -10.99 12.00
CA VAL A 145 13.04 -10.05 11.20
C VAL A 145 12.13 -9.57 10.07
N SER A 146 11.48 -8.43 10.26
CA SER A 146 10.55 -7.88 9.25
C SER A 146 11.26 -7.02 8.21
N ASP A 147 10.62 -6.82 7.06
CA ASP A 147 11.15 -6.03 5.95
C ASP A 147 12.55 -6.47 5.52
N LEU A 148 12.75 -7.77 5.32
CA LEU A 148 13.89 -8.29 4.57
C LEU A 148 13.61 -8.05 3.09
N GLN A 149 14.42 -7.21 2.44
CA GLN A 149 14.15 -6.74 1.08
C GLN A 149 15.29 -7.11 0.15
N MET A 150 14.97 -7.73 -0.98
CA MET A 150 15.94 -7.90 -2.07
C MET A 150 15.81 -6.74 -3.06
N ILE A 151 16.84 -5.91 -3.13
CA ILE A 151 16.91 -4.73 -4.01
C ILE A 151 18.13 -4.86 -4.89
N LYS A 152 17.92 -4.92 -6.21
CA LYS A 152 19.00 -5.05 -7.22
C LYS A 152 20.01 -6.18 -6.89
N GLY A 153 19.51 -7.33 -6.42
CA GLY A 153 20.32 -8.51 -6.09
C GLY A 153 21.05 -8.46 -4.74
N ASN A 154 20.88 -7.38 -3.95
CA ASN A 154 21.42 -7.28 -2.60
C ASN A 154 20.29 -7.34 -1.56
N TRP A 155 20.61 -7.88 -0.39
CA TRP A 155 19.69 -7.96 0.74
C TRP A 155 19.86 -6.75 1.66
N TYR A 156 18.73 -6.17 2.05
CA TYR A 156 18.66 -5.02 2.93
C TYR A 156 17.59 -5.22 4.00
N GLY A 157 17.68 -4.42 5.06
CA GLY A 157 16.68 -4.36 6.10
C GLY A 157 16.82 -5.48 7.12
N GLY A 158 15.69 -5.85 7.71
CA GLY A 158 15.61 -6.82 8.79
C GLY A 158 15.41 -6.17 10.16
N TYR A 159 14.22 -5.62 10.36
CA TYR A 159 13.79 -5.03 11.61
C TYR A 159 13.55 -6.11 12.64
N LEU A 160 14.25 -5.98 13.77
CA LEU A 160 14.13 -6.89 14.90
C LEU A 160 12.80 -6.63 15.63
N LYS A 161 11.86 -7.56 15.50
CA LYS A 161 10.58 -7.55 16.22
C LYS A 161 10.48 -8.82 17.03
N ASN A 162 9.92 -8.73 18.24
CA ASN A 162 9.49 -9.84 19.09
C ASN A 162 10.57 -10.90 19.41
N LEU A 163 10.60 -11.41 20.63
CA LEU A 163 11.58 -12.43 21.00
C LEU A 163 10.95 -13.32 22.06
N PHE A 164 10.88 -14.61 21.78
CA PHE A 164 10.28 -15.54 22.71
C PHE A 164 11.00 -16.89 22.71
N LYS A 165 10.74 -17.68 23.75
CA LYS A 165 11.22 -19.06 23.85
C LYS A 165 10.27 -19.95 23.05
N ALA A 166 10.67 -20.34 21.85
CA ALA A 166 9.86 -21.16 20.94
C ALA A 166 10.76 -22.00 20.04
N GLU A 167 10.43 -23.27 19.88
CA GLU A 167 11.14 -24.22 19.00
C GLU A 167 10.57 -24.25 17.59
N THR A 168 9.31 -23.83 17.45
CA THR A 168 8.59 -23.85 16.18
C THR A 168 7.90 -22.51 15.90
N LYS A 169 7.59 -22.27 14.62
CA LYS A 169 6.81 -21.10 14.22
C LYS A 169 5.44 -21.04 14.91
N ALA A 170 4.77 -22.18 15.06
CA ALA A 170 3.45 -22.24 15.69
C ALA A 170 3.49 -21.83 17.18
N GLU A 171 4.50 -22.27 17.92
CA GLU A 171 4.72 -21.84 19.31
C GLU A 171 5.01 -20.35 19.42
N TYR A 172 5.85 -19.84 18.52
CA TYR A 172 6.16 -18.42 18.44
C TYR A 172 4.89 -17.59 18.20
N GLU A 173 4.05 -17.98 17.24
CA GLU A 173 2.79 -17.28 16.94
C GLU A 173 1.82 -17.30 18.12
N LEU A 174 1.73 -18.43 18.83
CA LEU A 174 0.91 -18.53 20.03
C LEU A 174 1.38 -17.55 21.12
N GLN A 175 2.68 -17.48 21.37
CA GLN A 175 3.25 -16.56 22.37
C GLN A 175 3.09 -15.11 21.96
N ARG A 176 3.25 -14.80 20.68
CA ARG A 176 2.96 -13.48 20.12
C ARG A 176 1.52 -13.07 20.35
N MET A 177 0.54 -13.93 20.01
CA MET A 177 -0.88 -13.65 20.25
C MET A 177 -1.21 -13.44 21.73
N VAL A 178 -0.56 -14.18 22.64
CA VAL A 178 -0.75 -14.01 24.08
C VAL A 178 -0.18 -12.66 24.56
N GLU A 179 1.02 -12.28 24.11
CA GLU A 179 1.64 -11.00 24.44
C GLU A 179 0.84 -9.82 23.85
N GLU A 180 0.38 -9.93 22.60
CA GLU A 180 -0.50 -8.95 21.94
C GLU A 180 -1.82 -8.79 22.72
N LYS A 181 -2.49 -9.90 23.10
CA LYS A 181 -3.69 -9.86 23.95
C LYS A 181 -3.43 -9.26 25.32
N PHE A 182 -2.27 -9.52 25.91
CA PHE A 182 -1.89 -8.94 27.20
C PHE A 182 -1.68 -7.42 27.09
N TYR A 183 -0.95 -6.96 26.07
CA TYR A 183 -0.76 -5.54 25.83
C TYR A 183 -2.04 -4.82 25.41
N ALA A 184 -2.93 -5.47 24.65
CA ALA A 184 -4.26 -4.94 24.34
C ALA A 184 -5.07 -4.72 25.63
N LYS A 185 -5.09 -5.70 26.55
CA LYS A 185 -5.71 -5.54 27.87
C LYS A 185 -5.05 -4.45 28.72
N LEU A 186 -3.72 -4.32 28.65
CA LEU A 186 -2.99 -3.27 29.37
C LEU A 186 -3.26 -1.89 28.78
N ALA A 187 -3.41 -1.79 27.46
CA ALA A 187 -3.79 -0.58 26.75
C ALA A 187 -5.21 -0.20 27.15
N HIS A 188 -6.15 -1.15 27.20
CA HIS A 188 -7.49 -0.96 27.76
C HIS A 188 -7.48 -0.44 29.21
N HIS A 189 -6.57 -0.93 30.06
CA HIS A 189 -6.41 -0.41 31.42
C HIS A 189 -5.68 0.94 31.52
N LYS A 190 -4.86 1.30 30.53
CA LYS A 190 -4.24 2.63 30.45
C LYS A 190 -5.23 3.64 29.89
N THR A 191 -6.05 3.22 28.93
CA THR A 191 -7.23 3.94 28.52
C THR A 191 -8.22 4.02 29.65
N ASP A 192 -8.33 3.12 30.65
CA ASP A 192 -9.21 3.36 31.81
C ASP A 192 -8.94 4.70 32.54
N SER A 193 -7.69 5.19 32.54
CA SER A 193 -7.35 6.52 33.09
C SER A 193 -7.73 7.70 32.18
N VAL A 194 -7.91 7.45 30.88
CA VAL A 194 -8.41 8.39 29.86
C VAL A 194 -9.92 8.21 29.64
N ASN A 195 -10.45 7.01 29.87
CA ASN A 195 -11.84 6.58 29.89
C ASN A 195 -12.49 7.05 31.18
N LEU A 196 -11.79 7.29 32.28
CA LEU A 196 -12.39 8.10 33.36
C LEU A 196 -12.76 9.54 32.91
N VAL A 197 -12.19 10.02 31.79
CA VAL A 197 -12.60 11.27 31.13
C VAL A 197 -13.58 10.98 29.97
N ILE A 198 -13.44 9.87 29.24
CA ILE A 198 -14.31 9.47 28.11
C ILE A 198 -15.59 8.71 28.53
N ASP A 199 -15.61 7.87 29.56
CA ASP A 199 -16.79 7.24 30.17
C ASP A 199 -17.81 8.27 30.67
N SER A 200 -17.38 9.50 30.97
CA SER A 200 -18.31 10.61 31.21
C SER A 200 -19.05 11.08 29.94
N LEU A 201 -18.61 10.62 28.76
CA LEU A 201 -19.16 10.84 27.42
C LEU A 201 -19.65 9.54 26.74
N ASP A 202 -19.14 8.36 27.11
CA ASP A 202 -19.33 7.07 26.41
C ASP A 202 -20.70 6.42 26.67
N ASP A 203 -21.25 6.57 27.88
CA ASP A 203 -22.61 6.10 28.20
C ASP A 203 -23.70 6.83 27.39
N SER A 204 -23.38 7.99 26.78
CA SER A 204 -24.33 8.72 25.92
C SER A 204 -24.18 8.43 24.42
N ARG A 205 -23.03 7.89 23.97
CA ARG A 205 -22.70 7.78 22.53
C ARG A 205 -23.12 6.45 21.91
N ASN A 206 -23.07 5.36 22.68
CA ASN A 206 -23.57 4.06 22.23
C ASN A 206 -25.08 4.07 21.92
N ASP A 207 -25.84 4.95 22.57
CA ASP A 207 -27.28 5.14 22.31
C ASP A 207 -27.59 5.64 20.88
N PHE A 208 -26.60 6.20 20.18
CA PHE A 208 -26.75 6.73 18.83
C PHE A 208 -26.29 5.76 17.73
N ILE A 209 -25.61 4.66 18.06
CA ILE A 209 -25.15 3.68 17.08
C ILE A 209 -26.27 2.68 16.78
N VAL A 210 -26.84 2.77 15.58
CA VAL A 210 -28.00 1.97 15.15
C VAL A 210 -27.57 0.61 14.59
N ALA A 211 -26.46 0.57 13.87
CA ALA A 211 -25.94 -0.66 13.28
C ALA A 211 -24.43 -0.62 13.10
N ARG A 212 -23.83 -1.81 13.15
CA ARG A 212 -22.44 -2.07 12.85
C ARG A 212 -22.43 -3.05 11.69
N LYS A 213 -21.74 -2.70 10.61
CA LYS A 213 -21.61 -3.56 9.42
C LYS A 213 -20.15 -3.76 9.08
N TYR A 214 -19.83 -5.00 8.72
CA TYR A 214 -18.49 -5.38 8.32
C TYR A 214 -18.55 -6.04 6.94
N TYR A 215 -17.61 -5.67 6.08
CA TYR A 215 -17.55 -6.12 4.70
C TYR A 215 -16.15 -6.61 4.39
N GLU A 216 -16.06 -7.74 3.69
CA GLU A 216 -14.81 -8.30 3.18
C GLU A 216 -14.84 -8.40 1.67
N GLY A 217 -13.68 -8.27 1.04
CA GLY A 217 -13.61 -8.41 -0.39
C GLY A 217 -12.23 -8.25 -0.99
N THR A 218 -12.22 -7.83 -2.25
CA THR A 218 -10.98 -7.67 -3.01
C THR A 218 -10.97 -6.40 -3.86
N LEU A 219 -9.77 -5.84 -4.05
CA LEU A 219 -9.44 -4.90 -5.11
C LEU A 219 -8.79 -5.67 -6.27
N ASP A 220 -9.27 -5.44 -7.49
CA ASP A 220 -8.90 -6.14 -8.74
C ASP A 220 -8.94 -7.68 -8.66
N GLY A 221 -9.66 -8.23 -7.68
CA GLY A 221 -9.81 -9.67 -7.48
C GLY A 221 -8.67 -10.35 -6.73
N TYR A 222 -7.64 -9.63 -6.28
CA TYR A 222 -6.49 -10.24 -5.61
C TYR A 222 -5.95 -9.50 -4.38
N ILE A 223 -6.24 -8.21 -4.20
CA ILE A 223 -5.79 -7.47 -3.00
C ILE A 223 -6.91 -7.54 -1.97
N PRO A 224 -6.72 -8.17 -0.79
CA PRO A 224 -7.77 -8.23 0.22
C PRO A 224 -8.12 -6.84 0.75
N ILE A 225 -9.38 -6.63 1.07
CA ILE A 225 -9.89 -5.39 1.69
C ILE A 225 -10.99 -5.71 2.69
N GLU A 226 -10.94 -5.03 3.81
CA GLU A 226 -11.88 -5.10 4.93
C GLU A 226 -12.42 -3.69 5.19
N LEU A 227 -13.73 -3.57 5.38
CA LEU A 227 -14.41 -2.30 5.59
C LEU A 227 -15.40 -2.44 6.75
N TYR A 228 -15.19 -1.65 7.80
CA TYR A 228 -16.07 -1.53 8.94
C TYR A 228 -16.82 -0.21 8.89
N ILE A 229 -18.14 -0.23 9.13
CA ILE A 229 -19.00 0.96 9.07
C ILE A 229 -19.94 0.99 10.28
N ARG A 230 -19.94 2.11 11.01
CA ARG A 230 -20.94 2.47 12.01
C ARG A 230 -22.02 3.35 11.39
N TYR A 231 -23.27 2.97 11.63
CA TYR A 231 -24.47 3.69 11.22
C TYR A 231 -24.98 4.46 12.43
N ILE A 232 -24.98 5.78 12.34
CA ILE A 232 -25.24 6.66 13.50
C ILE A 232 -26.50 7.47 13.26
N LYS A 233 -27.38 7.41 14.26
CA LYS A 233 -28.53 8.29 14.42
C LYS A 233 -28.06 9.55 15.13
N ASP A 234 -28.05 10.67 14.44
CA ASP A 234 -27.68 11.97 15.01
C ASP A 234 -28.94 12.85 15.11
N THR A 235 -28.78 14.15 15.30
CA THR A 235 -29.84 15.18 15.37
C THR A 235 -30.67 15.39 14.08
N CYS A 236 -30.61 14.45 13.15
CA CYS A 236 -31.33 14.45 11.89
C CYS A 236 -32.74 13.86 12.02
N ALA A 237 -33.60 14.19 11.05
CA ALA A 237 -34.96 13.66 11.00
C ALA A 237 -35.05 12.18 10.56
N GLU A 238 -33.96 11.61 10.03
CA GLU A 238 -33.88 10.24 9.55
C GLU A 238 -33.34 9.27 10.62
N ASP A 239 -33.59 7.97 10.48
CA ASP A 239 -33.12 6.95 11.43
C ASP A 239 -31.59 6.77 11.44
N VAL A 240 -30.91 7.03 10.31
CA VAL A 240 -29.45 7.07 10.20
C VAL A 240 -29.05 8.20 9.27
N CYS A 241 -28.17 9.08 9.72
CA CYS A 241 -27.73 10.23 8.91
C CYS A 241 -26.24 10.52 8.98
N ARG A 242 -25.50 9.83 9.86
CA ARG A 242 -24.05 9.91 9.92
C ARG A 242 -23.46 8.52 9.80
N TYR A 243 -22.32 8.45 9.12
CA TYR A 243 -21.60 7.21 8.89
C TYR A 243 -20.14 7.42 9.24
N GLU A 244 -19.57 6.50 9.99
CA GLU A 244 -18.16 6.49 10.36
C GLU A 244 -17.59 5.16 9.94
N ALA A 245 -16.41 5.17 9.32
CA ALA A 245 -15.85 3.95 8.76
C ALA A 245 -14.34 3.87 8.95
N LEU A 246 -13.90 2.62 9.10
CA LEU A 246 -12.51 2.21 9.05
C LEU A 246 -12.37 1.22 7.91
N TYR A 247 -11.21 1.23 7.25
CA TYR A 247 -10.89 0.15 6.33
C TYR A 247 -9.44 -0.26 6.41
N LYS A 248 -9.18 -1.48 6.02
CA LYS A 248 -7.86 -2.08 5.91
C LYS A 248 -7.77 -2.73 4.55
N PHE A 249 -6.68 -2.52 3.85
CA PHE A 249 -6.45 -3.12 2.55
C PHE A 249 -5.03 -3.73 2.50
N GLY A 250 -4.90 -4.86 1.82
CA GLY A 250 -3.62 -5.58 1.70
C GLY A 250 -3.06 -6.03 3.05
N ASP A 251 -1.79 -5.71 3.30
CA ASP A 251 -1.05 -6.06 4.51
C ASP A 251 -0.84 -4.86 5.46
N ASN A 252 -1.64 -3.80 5.32
CA ASN A 252 -1.56 -2.71 6.28
C ASN A 252 -1.81 -3.24 7.71
N GLU A 253 -0.89 -2.98 8.63
CA GLU A 253 -1.05 -3.40 10.03
C GLU A 253 -2.27 -2.70 10.65
N ASP A 254 -2.42 -1.39 10.38
CA ASP A 254 -3.44 -0.53 10.99
C ASP A 254 -4.67 -0.27 10.09
N PHE A 255 -5.83 -0.09 10.72
CA PHE A 255 -7.02 0.44 10.08
C PHE A 255 -6.88 1.94 9.77
N ILE A 256 -7.45 2.37 8.64
CA ILE A 256 -7.42 3.74 8.19
C ILE A 256 -8.82 4.36 8.35
N SER A 257 -8.89 5.51 9.02
CA SER A 257 -10.10 6.32 9.15
C SER A 257 -10.55 6.92 7.82
N LEU A 258 -11.86 6.85 7.60
CA LEU A 258 -12.53 7.31 6.40
C LEU A 258 -13.58 8.37 6.71
N ARG A 259 -13.59 9.43 5.89
CA ARG A 259 -14.75 10.31 5.71
C ARG A 259 -15.75 9.64 4.80
N VAL A 260 -16.95 9.42 5.32
CA VAL A 260 -18.03 8.78 4.59
C VAL A 260 -19.03 9.84 4.14
N SER A 261 -19.32 9.87 2.85
CA SER A 261 -20.44 10.64 2.31
C SER A 261 -21.30 9.72 1.45
N LYS A 262 -22.61 9.83 1.62
CA LYS A 262 -23.58 9.04 0.87
C LYS A 262 -24.47 9.98 0.07
N LYS A 263 -24.53 9.78 -1.24
CA LYS A 263 -25.47 10.46 -2.15
C LYS A 263 -26.29 9.37 -2.83
N GLU A 264 -27.57 9.27 -2.48
CA GLU A 264 -28.48 8.24 -2.96
C GLU A 264 -27.94 6.80 -2.75
N LYS A 265 -27.53 6.12 -3.82
CA LYS A 265 -26.95 4.76 -3.82
C LYS A 265 -25.42 4.76 -3.91
N GLU A 266 -24.81 5.92 -4.12
CA GLU A 266 -23.37 6.09 -4.21
C GLU A 266 -22.79 6.45 -2.84
N TRP A 267 -21.77 5.71 -2.46
CA TRP A 267 -21.00 5.88 -1.25
C TRP A 267 -19.60 6.32 -1.63
N THR A 268 -19.17 7.44 -1.08
CA THR A 268 -17.79 7.88 -1.18
C THR A 268 -17.13 7.75 0.17
N PHE A 269 -16.03 7.00 0.22
CA PHE A 269 -15.17 6.84 1.39
C PHE A 269 -13.82 7.47 1.08
N ARG A 270 -13.43 8.52 1.79
CA ARG A 270 -12.17 9.24 1.55
C ARG A 270 -11.26 9.11 2.76
N GLU A 271 -9.99 8.81 2.55
CA GLU A 271 -9.04 8.72 3.66
C GLU A 271 -8.75 10.11 4.25
N ASP A 272 -8.56 10.17 5.57
CA ASP A 272 -8.26 11.44 6.25
C ASP A 272 -6.82 11.93 5.99
N LYS A 273 -5.85 11.01 5.92
CA LYS A 273 -4.41 11.33 5.81
C LYS A 273 -3.89 11.35 4.36
N TYR A 274 -4.64 10.76 3.44
CA TYR A 274 -4.20 10.49 2.08
C TYR A 274 -5.35 10.83 1.14
N ASN A 275 -5.07 11.41 -0.03
CA ASN A 275 -6.13 11.87 -0.95
C ASN A 275 -6.80 10.73 -1.75
N ALA A 276 -6.65 9.47 -1.33
CA ALA A 276 -7.31 8.34 -1.95
C ALA A 276 -8.76 8.18 -1.46
N PHE A 277 -9.60 7.62 -2.32
CA PHE A 277 -11.00 7.43 -2.04
C PHE A 277 -11.59 6.21 -2.75
N MET A 278 -12.65 5.65 -2.18
CA MET A 278 -13.51 4.65 -2.80
C MET A 278 -14.84 5.27 -3.18
N GLN A 279 -15.29 5.02 -4.41
CA GLN A 279 -16.65 5.26 -4.87
C GLN A 279 -17.32 3.92 -5.08
N LEU A 280 -18.26 3.58 -4.21
CA LEU A 280 -18.94 2.29 -4.17
C LEU A 280 -20.44 2.46 -4.32
N THR A 281 -21.08 1.51 -5.00
CA THR A 281 -22.53 1.39 -5.05
C THR A 281 -22.96 0.19 -4.21
N LEU A 282 -23.91 0.39 -3.30
CA LEU A 282 -24.45 -0.70 -2.49
C LEU A 282 -25.57 -1.42 -3.25
N GLY A 283 -25.37 -2.71 -3.53
CA GLY A 283 -26.42 -3.65 -3.94
C GLY A 283 -27.26 -4.12 -2.75
N LYS A 284 -27.61 -5.41 -2.70
CA LYS A 284 -28.32 -5.95 -1.52
C LYS A 284 -27.41 -6.07 -0.29
N ILE A 285 -26.29 -6.76 -0.47
CA ILE A 285 -25.27 -7.04 0.57
C ILE A 285 -23.85 -6.82 0.05
N LYS A 286 -23.73 -6.20 -1.13
CA LYS A 286 -22.48 -6.19 -1.89
C LYS A 286 -22.19 -4.78 -2.37
N TYR A 287 -21.03 -4.27 -1.98
CA TYR A 287 -20.47 -3.07 -2.57
C TYR A 287 -19.69 -3.42 -3.83
N THR A 288 -19.91 -2.64 -4.87
CA THR A 288 -19.10 -2.68 -6.09
C THR A 288 -18.74 -1.27 -6.52
N GLY A 289 -17.51 -1.06 -6.96
CA GLY A 289 -17.09 0.25 -7.43
C GLY A 289 -15.60 0.34 -7.68
N ILE A 290 -15.04 1.51 -7.41
CA ILE A 290 -13.64 1.84 -7.71
C ILE A 290 -12.98 2.39 -6.46
N TRP A 291 -11.79 1.87 -6.15
CA TRP A 291 -10.83 2.51 -5.27
C TRP A 291 -9.84 3.30 -6.14
N ASN A 292 -9.54 4.54 -5.78
CA ASN A 292 -8.72 5.46 -6.58
C ASN A 292 -7.73 6.23 -5.69
N ASP A 293 -6.46 6.24 -6.09
CA ASP A 293 -5.41 7.10 -5.54
C ASP A 293 -4.96 8.11 -6.61
N PRO A 294 -5.43 9.37 -6.54
CA PRO A 294 -5.08 10.39 -7.51
C PRO A 294 -3.58 10.73 -7.51
N ALA A 295 -2.90 10.62 -6.36
CA ALA A 295 -1.49 11.01 -6.23
C ALA A 295 -0.57 10.06 -7.00
N GLU A 296 -0.94 8.78 -7.03
CA GLU A 296 -0.18 7.72 -7.69
C GLU A 296 -0.80 7.30 -9.05
N HIS A 297 -1.92 7.92 -9.45
CA HIS A 297 -2.70 7.57 -10.65
C HIS A 297 -3.13 6.09 -10.70
N ILE A 298 -3.49 5.52 -9.54
CA ILE A 298 -3.87 4.11 -9.41
C ILE A 298 -5.38 4.00 -9.27
N LYS A 299 -5.96 3.05 -9.99
CA LYS A 299 -7.38 2.69 -9.86
C LYS A 299 -7.51 1.18 -9.77
N TYR A 300 -8.30 0.72 -8.80
CA TYR A 300 -8.64 -0.68 -8.64
C TYR A 300 -10.14 -0.87 -8.61
N LYS A 301 -10.63 -1.97 -9.19
CA LYS A 301 -12.01 -2.41 -9.08
C LYS A 301 -12.25 -2.99 -7.70
N ALA A 302 -13.12 -2.38 -6.92
CA ALA A 302 -13.47 -2.81 -5.58
C ALA A 302 -14.74 -3.68 -5.58
N VAL A 303 -14.68 -4.81 -4.88
CA VAL A 303 -15.83 -5.70 -4.68
C VAL A 303 -15.80 -6.18 -3.23
N LEU A 304 -16.79 -5.80 -2.43
CA LEU A 304 -16.91 -6.18 -1.01
C LEU A 304 -18.29 -6.75 -0.71
N THR A 305 -18.36 -7.73 0.18
CA THR A 305 -19.60 -8.42 0.58
C THR A 305 -19.77 -8.32 2.09
N GLU A 306 -20.97 -7.97 2.53
CA GLU A 306 -21.35 -7.88 3.94
C GLU A 306 -21.26 -9.26 4.60
N LEU A 307 -20.67 -9.31 5.79
CA LEU A 307 -20.73 -10.49 6.64
C LEU A 307 -22.01 -10.47 7.47
N GLU A 308 -22.62 -11.64 7.63
CA GLU A 308 -23.85 -11.82 8.42
C GLU A 308 -23.60 -11.63 9.92
N GLU A 309 -22.40 -11.99 10.39
CA GLU A 309 -21.94 -11.81 11.76
C GLU A 309 -20.66 -10.97 11.80
N LEU A 310 -20.52 -10.16 12.85
CA LEU A 310 -19.32 -9.35 13.09
C LEU A 310 -18.19 -10.24 13.63
N PRO A 311 -16.99 -10.23 13.03
CA PRO A 311 -15.84 -10.95 13.58
C PRO A 311 -15.52 -10.53 15.03
N GLU A 312 -15.02 -11.46 15.86
CA GLU A 312 -14.62 -11.10 17.24
C GLU A 312 -13.57 -10.00 17.31
N GLU A 313 -12.76 -9.89 16.25
CA GLU A 313 -11.71 -8.90 16.06
C GLU A 313 -12.27 -7.48 15.85
N THR A 314 -13.57 -7.32 15.57
CA THR A 314 -14.19 -5.99 15.44
C THR A 314 -14.51 -5.32 16.77
N LYS A 315 -14.31 -6.00 17.91
CA LYS A 315 -14.61 -5.45 19.26
C LYS A 315 -13.76 -4.24 19.61
N ASP A 316 -12.52 -4.20 19.11
CA ASP A 316 -11.59 -3.10 19.37
C ASP A 316 -11.70 -1.96 18.33
N LEU A 317 -12.39 -2.19 17.20
CA LEU A 317 -12.52 -1.21 16.11
C LEU A 317 -13.36 0.02 16.47
N ASP A 318 -14.30 -0.11 17.42
CA ASP A 318 -15.06 1.04 17.93
C ASP A 318 -14.11 2.04 18.61
N ALA A 319 -13.24 1.54 19.49
CA ALA A 319 -12.25 2.36 20.20
C ALA A 319 -11.22 2.99 19.24
N GLU A 320 -10.73 2.24 18.25
CA GLU A 320 -9.84 2.77 17.22
C GLU A 320 -10.48 3.92 16.42
N LEU A 321 -11.75 3.76 16.04
CA LEU A 321 -12.50 4.77 15.30
C LEU A 321 -12.75 6.01 16.15
N ASP A 322 -13.10 5.83 17.43
CA ASP A 322 -13.30 6.96 18.34
C ASP A 322 -12.01 7.73 18.60
N GLN A 323 -10.88 7.04 18.77
CA GLN A 323 -9.57 7.68 18.88
C GLN A 323 -9.22 8.47 17.61
N ALA A 324 -9.42 7.90 16.42
CA ALA A 324 -9.17 8.57 15.15
C ALA A 324 -10.03 9.84 14.98
N ILE A 325 -11.28 9.80 15.43
CA ILE A 325 -12.18 10.96 15.42
C ILE A 325 -11.68 12.06 16.38
N VAL A 326 -11.26 11.69 17.59
CA VAL A 326 -10.70 12.65 18.57
C VAL A 326 -9.45 13.32 18.03
N GLU A 327 -8.52 12.56 17.45
CA GLU A 327 -7.31 13.09 16.81
C GLU A 327 -7.66 14.09 15.70
N ARG A 328 -8.68 13.77 14.88
CA ARG A 328 -9.17 14.67 13.84
C ARG A 328 -9.78 15.95 14.40
N MET A 329 -10.59 15.86 15.44
CA MET A 329 -11.20 17.04 16.08
C MET A 329 -10.12 17.97 16.67
N GLN A 330 -9.06 17.38 17.25
CA GLN A 330 -7.91 18.14 17.74
C GLN A 330 -7.12 18.79 16.60
N ALA A 331 -6.90 18.10 15.48
CA ALA A 331 -6.24 18.66 14.30
C ALA A 331 -7.01 19.88 13.74
N ILE A 332 -8.35 19.78 13.63
CA ILE A 332 -9.21 20.88 13.20
C ILE A 332 -9.14 22.05 14.20
N ALA A 333 -9.19 21.76 15.51
CA ALA A 333 -9.08 22.78 16.55
C ALA A 333 -7.72 23.51 16.54
N ASN A 334 -6.67 22.81 16.11
CA ASN A 334 -5.32 23.36 15.94
C ASN A 334 -5.11 24.10 14.61
N GLY A 335 -6.14 24.22 13.77
CA GLY A 335 -6.11 25.00 12.54
C GLY A 335 -5.52 24.27 11.32
N GLU A 336 -5.41 22.94 11.35
CA GLU A 336 -5.10 22.15 10.16
C GLU A 336 -6.34 22.14 9.24
N GLU A 337 -6.30 22.86 8.12
CA GLU A 337 -7.43 22.90 7.18
C GLU A 337 -7.67 21.51 6.57
N PRO A 338 -8.90 20.97 6.62
CA PRO A 338 -9.25 19.82 5.79
C PRO A 338 -9.22 20.24 4.32
N ASP A 339 -8.48 19.51 3.49
CA ASP A 339 -8.49 19.67 2.02
C ASP A 339 -9.95 19.79 1.56
N LYS A 340 -10.29 20.96 0.97
CA LYS A 340 -11.64 21.31 0.52
C LYS A 340 -12.21 20.21 -0.36
N ASP A 341 -13.51 19.94 -0.22
CA ASP A 341 -14.27 19.03 -1.08
C ASP A 341 -14.12 19.46 -2.54
N ILE A 342 -13.23 18.80 -3.28
CA ILE A 342 -13.16 18.94 -4.72
C ILE A 342 -14.39 18.23 -5.28
N GLU A 343 -15.34 19.01 -5.80
CA GLU A 343 -16.43 18.50 -6.64
C GLU A 343 -15.82 17.76 -7.82
N ILE A 344 -16.04 16.45 -7.87
CA ILE A 344 -15.64 15.60 -8.99
C ILE A 344 -16.71 15.82 -10.08
N GLU A 345 -16.42 16.66 -11.08
CA GLU A 345 -17.22 16.71 -12.30
C GLU A 345 -17.07 15.38 -13.06
N ASN A 346 -18.20 14.73 -13.32
CA ASN A 346 -18.30 13.53 -14.14
C ASN A 346 -17.92 13.85 -15.59
N ALA A 347 -16.71 13.47 -16.01
CA ALA A 347 -16.34 13.41 -17.42
C ALA A 347 -16.71 12.04 -17.98
N ASP A 348 -17.86 11.94 -18.67
CA ASP A 348 -17.91 11.49 -20.07
C ASP A 348 -19.35 11.41 -20.61
N SER A 349 -19.64 12.18 -21.65
CA SER A 349 -20.25 11.68 -22.90
C SER A 349 -20.54 12.83 -23.87
N SER A 350 -19.81 12.87 -24.98
CA SER A 350 -20.40 12.83 -26.33
C SER A 350 -19.33 13.15 -27.37
N GLU A 351 -18.92 12.10 -28.09
CA GLU A 351 -18.54 12.27 -29.49
C GLU A 351 -19.75 12.83 -30.26
N LYS A 352 -19.59 14.01 -30.88
CA LYS A 352 -20.19 14.30 -32.18
C LYS A 352 -19.62 15.58 -32.81
N SER A 353 -19.12 15.40 -34.04
CA SER A 353 -19.02 16.39 -35.12
C SER A 353 -18.11 17.61 -34.91
N GLN A 354 -16.87 17.51 -35.39
CA GLN A 354 -16.08 18.67 -35.80
C GLN A 354 -16.56 19.15 -37.18
N GLU A 355 -17.27 20.27 -37.21
CA GLU A 355 -17.35 21.16 -38.37
C GLU A 355 -16.52 22.40 -38.02
N GLN A 356 -15.30 22.48 -38.56
CA GLN A 356 -14.39 23.60 -38.34
C GLN A 356 -14.89 24.83 -39.11
N THR A 357 -15.41 25.81 -38.36
CA THR A 357 -15.49 27.20 -38.79
C THR A 357 -14.19 27.92 -38.40
N GLU A 358 -13.62 28.63 -39.36
CA GLU A 358 -12.37 29.40 -39.30
C GLU A 358 -12.32 30.42 -38.15
N PRO A 359 -11.13 30.72 -37.59
CA PRO A 359 -10.88 32.02 -36.97
C PRO A 359 -10.06 32.91 -37.90
N LYS A 360 -10.69 34.02 -38.31
CA LYS A 360 -10.00 35.24 -38.74
C LYS A 360 -9.15 35.77 -37.58
N LYS A 361 -7.87 36.07 -37.85
CA LYS A 361 -7.18 37.20 -37.22
C LYS A 361 -6.24 37.87 -38.21
N GLU A 362 -6.52 39.16 -38.41
CA GLU A 362 -5.75 40.13 -39.17
C GLU A 362 -4.39 40.40 -38.54
N ILE A 363 -3.34 40.49 -39.35
CA ILE A 363 -2.24 41.47 -39.21
C ILE A 363 -1.82 41.90 -40.63
N LYS A 364 -1.98 43.18 -40.97
CA LYS A 364 -1.33 43.89 -42.11
C LYS A 364 -0.08 44.57 -41.58
N SER A 365 1.10 44.46 -42.19
CA SER A 365 1.71 45.36 -43.20
C SER A 365 3.23 45.32 -42.89
N GLU A 366 4.24 45.43 -43.78
CA GLU A 366 4.36 45.70 -45.22
C GLU A 366 5.84 45.42 -45.66
N VAL A 367 6.02 44.97 -46.92
CA VAL A 367 7.10 45.29 -47.92
C VAL A 367 8.56 44.85 -47.64
N ALA A 368 9.11 43.73 -48.18
CA ALA A 368 9.58 43.36 -49.56
C ALA A 368 11.09 43.69 -49.83
N PRO A 369 11.75 43.17 -50.90
CA PRO A 369 11.87 41.77 -51.42
C PRO A 369 13.34 41.37 -51.77
N ILE A 370 13.61 40.15 -52.31
CA ILE A 370 14.48 39.84 -53.50
C ILE A 370 15.05 38.38 -53.56
N LYS A 371 14.71 37.70 -54.68
CA LYS A 371 15.40 36.72 -55.57
C LYS A 371 15.54 35.19 -55.32
N ASP A 372 14.89 34.47 -56.25
CA ASP A 372 15.38 33.44 -57.19
C ASP A 372 16.18 32.20 -56.73
N LYS A 373 15.62 30.99 -56.97
CA LYS A 373 16.04 30.11 -58.07
C LYS A 373 15.10 28.93 -58.33
N LYS A 374 14.98 28.66 -59.63
CA LYS A 374 14.11 27.73 -60.35
C LYS A 374 14.91 26.46 -60.68
N GLU A 375 14.17 25.38 -60.95
CA GLU A 375 14.57 24.18 -61.72
C GLU A 375 15.48 23.14 -61.04
N GLU A 376 14.85 22.08 -60.53
CA GLU A 376 15.23 20.73 -60.93
C GLU A 376 13.97 19.87 -61.20
N LYS A 377 13.97 19.29 -62.38
CA LYS A 377 12.85 18.68 -63.12
C LYS A 377 12.79 17.19 -62.82
N LYS A 378 11.56 16.67 -62.78
CA LYS A 378 11.09 15.48 -63.53
C LYS A 378 12.12 14.37 -63.76
N LYS A 379 11.96 13.25 -63.05
CA LYS A 379 12.17 11.87 -63.56
C LYS A 379 11.85 10.86 -62.46
N LYS A 380 10.62 10.31 -62.47
CA LYS A 380 10.29 8.92 -62.06
C LYS A 380 8.77 8.68 -62.14
N GLU A 381 8.21 8.95 -63.31
CA GLU A 381 6.93 8.39 -63.78
C GLU A 381 7.19 7.89 -65.20
N GLU A 382 7.93 6.79 -65.32
CA GLU A 382 8.11 6.12 -66.62
C GLU A 382 8.62 4.67 -66.47
N ASN A 383 8.21 3.97 -65.40
CA ASN A 383 8.52 2.54 -65.25
C ASN A 383 7.30 1.73 -64.78
N GLU A 384 6.14 2.11 -65.31
CA GLU A 384 5.02 1.18 -65.45
C GLU A 384 4.94 0.77 -66.92
N LYS A 385 4.89 -0.55 -67.18
CA LYS A 385 4.60 -1.23 -68.46
C LYS A 385 5.81 -1.69 -69.30
N GLU A 386 6.47 -2.76 -68.85
CA GLU A 386 6.84 -3.86 -69.76
C GLU A 386 7.21 -5.14 -68.97
N LYS A 387 6.20 -5.96 -68.65
CA LYS A 387 6.16 -7.43 -68.89
C LYS A 387 4.95 -8.06 -68.21
N LYS A 388 3.95 -8.33 -69.05
CA LYS A 388 2.86 -9.30 -68.84
C LYS A 388 3.39 -10.74 -68.90
N LYS A 389 2.54 -11.66 -68.42
CA LYS A 389 2.51 -13.15 -68.56
C LYS A 389 3.08 -13.83 -67.31
N ASP A 390 2.33 -14.58 -66.49
CA ASP A 390 1.31 -15.57 -66.81
C ASP A 390 0.17 -15.67 -65.77
N LYS A 391 -1.01 -16.08 -66.25
CA LYS A 391 -2.18 -16.62 -65.50
C LYS A 391 -2.41 -18.04 -66.06
N PRO A 392 -2.93 -19.01 -65.27
CA PRO A 392 -4.40 -19.17 -65.15
C PRO A 392 -4.83 -19.58 -63.70
N LYS A 393 -5.95 -19.16 -63.10
CA LYS A 393 -7.42 -19.27 -63.33
C LYS A 393 -8.03 -20.69 -63.24
N LYS A 394 -8.87 -20.88 -62.19
CA LYS A 394 -10.15 -21.64 -62.04
C LYS A 394 -10.14 -22.47 -60.75
N GLU A 395 -11.21 -22.66 -59.96
CA GLU A 395 -12.64 -22.44 -60.13
C GLU A 395 -13.34 -22.39 -58.75
N ARG A 396 -14.47 -21.69 -58.66
CA ARG A 396 -15.36 -21.58 -57.49
C ARG A 396 -16.61 -22.41 -57.77
N LYS A 397 -17.07 -23.24 -56.83
CA LYS A 397 -18.43 -23.80 -56.77
C LYS A 397 -18.92 -23.82 -55.32
N GLU A 398 -20.12 -23.30 -55.13
CA GLU A 398 -21.07 -23.50 -54.02
C GLU A 398 -22.42 -23.88 -54.70
N PRO A 399 -23.49 -24.28 -53.99
CA PRO A 399 -23.62 -25.10 -52.78
C PRO A 399 -24.71 -26.21 -52.96
N THR A 400 -24.88 -27.12 -51.98
CA THR A 400 -26.09 -27.97 -51.81
C THR A 400 -26.15 -28.38 -50.33
N LEU A 401 -27.12 -27.86 -49.57
CA LEU A 401 -28.48 -28.35 -49.30
C LEU A 401 -28.57 -29.30 -48.09
N ILE A 402 -29.47 -28.88 -47.19
CA ILE A 402 -30.05 -29.56 -46.03
C ILE A 402 -30.85 -30.78 -46.50
N ASP A 403 -30.77 -31.90 -45.77
CA ASP A 403 -31.95 -32.72 -45.46
C ASP A 403 -31.72 -33.63 -44.24
N ASP A 404 -32.83 -33.90 -43.57
CA ASP A 404 -33.05 -34.47 -42.25
C ASP A 404 -32.84 -36.00 -42.12
N GLY A 405 -32.75 -36.46 -40.87
CA GLY A 405 -33.46 -37.68 -40.44
C GLY A 405 -32.65 -38.75 -39.72
N LEU A 406 -32.64 -38.73 -38.37
CA LEU A 406 -33.44 -39.62 -37.50
C LEU A 406 -33.21 -39.32 -36.01
#